data_AF-A0A0G4L7P5-F1
#
_entry.id   AF-A0A0G4L7P5-F1
#
_cell.length_a   1.000
_cell.length_b   1.000
_cell.length_c   1.000
_cell.angle_alpha   90.00
_cell.angle_beta   90.00
_cell.angle_gamma   90.00
#
_symmetry.space_group_name_H-M   'P 1'
#
loop_
_entity.id
_entity.type
_entity.pdbx_description
1 polymer ?
#
loop_
_entity_poly.entity_id
_entity_poly.type
_entity_poly.pdbx_seq_one_letter_code
_entity_poly.pdbx_strand_id
1 'polypeptide(L)'
;MSDEANVPLLEDGSLELAGPPWVKEGMVTHKHHLDGVAKKAKDRNWTEVFAVVQKGQMSLFSFTANKSMGRKSKMTRNAAKSSTVAVGGGNWQDNATNLGTFSLRQTLASALPSPGYSRTRPHVWALSLPTGAVHLFQVGTPEISKEFVTTANYWSARLSTHPLIGGISNI
;
A
#
# COMPACT_ATOMS: atom_id res chain seq x y z
N MET A 1 21.75 -9.76 -37.12
CA MET A 1 20.33 -9.90 -36.72
C MET A 1 20.23 -11.14 -35.87
N SER A 2 20.13 -10.95 -34.56
CA SER A 2 19.91 -12.01 -33.58
C SER A 2 19.03 -11.42 -32.50
N ASP A 3 17.87 -12.04 -32.34
CA ASP A 3 16.73 -11.63 -31.54
C ASP A 3 17.11 -11.13 -30.13
N GLU A 4 16.92 -9.83 -29.88
CA GLU A 4 16.65 -9.31 -28.54
C GLU A 4 15.26 -9.82 -28.13
N ALA A 5 15.24 -11.06 -27.65
CA ALA A 5 14.09 -11.63 -27.00
C ALA A 5 13.69 -10.69 -25.86
N ASN A 6 12.48 -10.13 -26.01
CA ASN A 6 11.72 -9.39 -25.03
C ASN A 6 11.65 -10.20 -23.72
N VAL A 7 12.64 -10.02 -22.84
CA VAL A 7 12.64 -10.60 -21.50
C VAL A 7 11.50 -9.90 -20.75
N PRO A 8 10.48 -10.63 -20.25
CA PRO A 8 9.47 -10.04 -19.39
C PRO A 8 10.19 -9.56 -18.12
N LEU A 9 10.52 -8.26 -18.09
CA LEU A 9 11.22 -7.53 -17.02
C LEU A 9 10.44 -7.49 -15.69
N LEU A 10 9.41 -8.36 -15.58
CA LEU A 10 8.39 -8.45 -14.55
C LEU A 10 8.57 -9.67 -13.63
N GLU A 11 9.36 -10.68 -14.03
CA GLU A 11 9.48 -11.96 -13.30
C GLU A 11 10.87 -12.22 -12.70
N ASP A 12 11.78 -11.25 -12.70
CA ASP A 12 13.03 -11.39 -11.97
C ASP A 12 12.82 -11.09 -10.47
N GLY A 13 12.59 -12.15 -9.69
CA GLY A 13 12.43 -12.09 -8.23
C GLY A 13 13.64 -11.50 -7.48
N SER A 14 14.78 -11.29 -8.16
CA SER A 14 15.93 -10.56 -7.61
C SER A 14 15.59 -9.13 -7.20
N LEU A 15 14.69 -8.48 -7.94
CA LEU A 15 14.29 -7.09 -7.69
C LEU A 15 13.48 -6.91 -6.40
N GLU A 16 12.86 -7.98 -5.89
CA GLU A 16 12.09 -7.93 -4.64
C GLU A 16 12.98 -7.77 -3.41
N LEU A 17 14.22 -8.29 -3.47
CA LEU A 17 15.20 -8.14 -2.39
C LEU A 17 15.92 -6.77 -2.40
N ALA A 18 15.81 -6.00 -3.49
CA ALA A 18 16.56 -4.75 -3.67
C ALA A 18 15.97 -3.56 -2.89
N GLY A 19 14.75 -3.67 -2.37
CA GLY A 19 14.07 -2.57 -1.68
C GLY A 19 13.67 -1.42 -2.63
N PRO A 20 13.50 -0.18 -2.13
CA PRO A 20 13.11 0.96 -2.97
C PRO A 20 14.13 1.23 -4.09
N PRO A 21 13.68 1.58 -5.32
CA PRO A 21 12.31 1.87 -5.73
C PRO A 21 11.48 0.64 -6.20
N TRP A 22 12.01 -0.58 -6.15
CA TRP A 22 11.34 -1.77 -6.66
C TRP A 22 10.28 -2.32 -5.71
N VAL A 23 10.61 -2.40 -4.41
CA VAL A 23 9.71 -2.88 -3.37
C VAL A 23 9.81 -1.99 -2.14
N LYS A 24 8.68 -1.69 -1.50
CA LYS A 24 8.66 -1.06 -0.18
C LYS A 24 7.55 -1.65 0.66
N GLU A 25 7.89 -2.10 1.86
CA GLU A 25 6.93 -2.56 2.85
C GLU A 25 7.16 -1.91 4.22
N GLY A 26 6.13 -1.95 5.07
CA GLY A 26 6.23 -1.46 6.44
C GLY A 26 4.90 -1.22 7.13
N MET A 27 4.96 -1.11 8.46
CA MET A 27 3.84 -0.66 9.29
C MET A 27 3.57 0.83 9.06
N VAL A 28 2.33 1.16 8.74
CA VAL A 28 1.86 2.54 8.53
C VAL A 28 0.48 2.72 9.16
N THR A 29 0.09 3.97 9.44
CA THR A 29 -1.31 4.26 9.78
C THR A 29 -2.04 4.79 8.56
N HIS A 30 -3.03 4.07 8.06
CA HIS A 30 -3.81 4.42 6.89
C HIS A 30 -5.10 5.15 7.26
N LYS A 31 -5.50 6.10 6.43
CA LYS A 31 -6.82 6.73 6.44
C LYS A 31 -7.36 6.86 5.03
N HIS A 32 -8.57 6.38 4.81
CA HIS A 32 -9.30 6.63 3.57
C HIS A 32 -9.88 8.05 3.61
N HIS A 33 -9.37 8.96 2.77
CA HIS A 33 -9.74 10.37 2.82
C HIS A 33 -10.93 10.69 1.90
N LEU A 34 -10.86 10.24 0.64
CA LEU A 34 -11.90 10.38 -0.39
C LEU A 34 -12.15 9.03 -1.08
N ASP A 35 -13.41 8.69 -1.33
CA ASP A 35 -13.82 7.51 -2.13
C ASP A 35 -13.76 7.79 -3.64
N GLY A 36 -13.72 9.07 -4.06
CA GLY A 36 -13.77 9.50 -5.46
C GLY A 36 -13.77 11.03 -5.56
N VAL A 37 -13.89 11.57 -6.77
CA VAL A 37 -13.89 13.03 -7.00
C VAL A 37 -14.92 13.72 -6.11
N ALA A 38 -14.44 14.53 -5.17
CA ALA A 38 -15.22 15.24 -4.15
C ALA A 38 -16.12 14.37 -3.25
N LYS A 39 -16.03 13.04 -3.30
CA LYS A 39 -16.79 12.12 -2.45
C LYS A 39 -15.97 11.74 -1.22
N LYS A 40 -16.38 12.25 -0.06
CA LYS A 40 -15.74 11.88 1.23
C LYS A 40 -15.94 10.39 1.51
N ALA A 41 -14.89 9.74 2.01
CA ALA A 41 -14.96 8.33 2.38
C ALA A 41 -15.94 8.08 3.55
N LYS A 42 -16.62 6.93 3.51
CA LYS A 42 -17.60 6.52 4.55
C LYS A 42 -16.94 6.30 5.91
N ASP A 43 -15.74 5.71 5.93
CA ASP A 43 -14.93 5.53 7.14
C ASP A 43 -13.61 6.29 6.98
N ARG A 44 -13.37 7.23 7.88
CA ARG A 44 -12.23 8.18 7.85
C ARG A 44 -11.34 8.02 9.07
N ASN A 45 -11.48 6.91 9.79
CA ASN A 45 -10.64 6.61 10.92
C ASN A 45 -9.23 6.24 10.46
N TRP A 46 -8.26 6.50 11.33
CA TRP A 46 -6.87 6.09 11.14
C TRP A 46 -6.71 4.67 11.68
N THR A 47 -6.21 3.75 10.87
CA THR A 47 -6.01 2.34 11.25
C THR A 47 -4.57 1.92 10.97
N GLU A 48 -3.99 1.13 11.87
CA GLU A 48 -2.65 0.55 11.67
C GLU A 48 -2.74 -0.62 10.69
N VAL A 49 -1.88 -0.60 9.66
CA VAL A 49 -1.85 -1.57 8.58
C VAL A 49 -0.42 -1.86 8.15
N PHE A 50 -0.20 -3.03 7.56
CA PHE A 50 1.01 -3.32 6.79
C PHE A 50 0.79 -2.93 5.34
N ALA A 51 1.56 -1.96 4.87
CA ALA A 51 1.54 -1.58 3.46
C ALA A 51 2.66 -2.30 2.73
N VAL A 52 2.36 -2.86 1.56
CA VAL A 52 3.32 -3.49 0.66
C VAL A 52 3.14 -2.88 -0.72
N VAL A 53 4.20 -2.30 -1.27
CA VAL A 53 4.27 -1.76 -2.62
C VAL A 53 5.23 -2.63 -3.43
N GLN A 54 4.70 -3.34 -4.42
CA GLN A 54 5.47 -4.20 -5.32
C GLN A 54 4.69 -4.48 -6.60
N LYS A 55 5.40 -4.77 -7.70
CA LYS A 55 4.80 -5.21 -8.98
C LYS A 55 3.67 -4.30 -9.48
N GLY A 56 3.77 -3.00 -9.23
CA GLY A 56 2.76 -2.04 -9.65
C GLY A 56 1.48 -2.01 -8.84
N GLN A 57 1.44 -2.67 -7.69
CA GLN A 57 0.31 -2.67 -6.78
C GLN A 57 0.74 -2.16 -5.41
N MET A 58 -0.22 -1.57 -4.70
CA MET A 58 -0.12 -1.27 -3.28
C MET A 58 -1.19 -2.06 -2.53
N SER A 59 -0.77 -2.95 -1.65
CA SER A 59 -1.67 -3.80 -0.85
C SER A 59 -1.58 -3.43 0.62
N LEU A 60 -2.73 -3.43 1.30
CA LEU A 60 -2.85 -3.15 2.72
C LEU A 60 -3.31 -4.41 3.45
N PHE A 61 -2.64 -4.72 4.55
CA PHE A 61 -2.95 -5.89 5.36
C PHE A 61 -3.16 -5.51 6.83
N SER A 62 -4.04 -6.23 7.50
CA SER A 62 -4.21 -6.16 8.95
C SER A 62 -3.79 -7.46 9.60
N PHE A 63 -3.13 -7.36 10.74
CA PHE A 63 -2.76 -8.49 11.59
C PHE A 63 -3.71 -8.68 12.77
N THR A 64 -4.93 -8.14 12.71
CA THR A 64 -5.93 -8.38 13.75
C THR A 64 -6.15 -9.89 13.87
N ALA A 65 -5.76 -10.47 15.02
CA ALA A 65 -5.93 -11.89 15.30
C ALA A 65 -7.34 -12.32 14.88
N ASN A 66 -7.44 -13.31 13.98
CA ASN A 66 -8.67 -13.89 13.47
C ASN A 66 -9.61 -14.30 14.62
N LYS A 67 -10.39 -13.36 15.18
CA LYS A 67 -11.38 -13.63 16.22
C LYS A 67 -12.60 -14.39 15.69
N SER A 68 -12.69 -14.64 14.38
CA SER A 68 -13.83 -15.29 13.73
C SER A 68 -13.69 -16.80 13.50
N MET A 69 -12.50 -17.41 13.69
CA MET A 69 -12.34 -18.88 13.57
C MET A 69 -12.39 -19.64 14.91
N GLY A 70 -12.54 -18.94 16.05
CA GLY A 70 -12.48 -19.54 17.39
C GLY A 70 -13.81 -19.84 18.08
N ARG A 71 -14.96 -19.84 17.38
CA ARG A 71 -16.28 -20.02 18.02
C ARG A 71 -16.76 -21.46 18.16
N LYS A 72 -15.83 -22.44 18.16
CA LYS A 72 -16.07 -23.82 18.60
C LYS A 72 -14.86 -24.38 19.37
N SER A 73 -14.62 -23.87 20.57
CA SER A 73 -14.09 -24.71 21.66
C SER A 73 -14.41 -24.05 22.99
N LYS A 74 -15.52 -24.48 23.57
CA LYS A 74 -15.84 -24.24 24.97
C LYS A 74 -14.95 -25.18 25.78
N MET A 75 -14.39 -24.66 26.87
CA MET A 75 -13.65 -25.38 27.93
C MET A 75 -12.13 -25.39 27.79
N THR A 76 -11.46 -24.38 28.34
CA THR A 76 -10.47 -24.53 29.42
C THR A 76 -9.95 -23.17 29.86
N ARG A 77 -9.74 -23.06 31.17
CA ARG A 77 -9.40 -21.85 31.92
C ARG A 77 -7.90 -21.53 31.77
N ASN A 78 -7.58 -20.25 31.94
CA ASN A 78 -6.26 -19.70 32.25
C ASN A 78 -5.20 -19.69 31.13
N ALA A 79 -5.06 -18.54 30.46
CA ALA A 79 -3.77 -17.88 30.26
C ALA A 79 -4.01 -16.52 29.58
N ALA A 80 -3.94 -15.44 30.38
CA ALA A 80 -3.60 -14.14 29.85
C ALA A 80 -2.17 -14.21 29.33
N LYS A 81 -2.01 -14.45 28.03
CA LYS A 81 -0.78 -14.14 27.29
C LYS A 81 -1.19 -13.32 26.09
N SER A 82 -0.79 -12.05 26.14
CA SER A 82 -0.69 -11.16 24.99
C SER A 82 -0.10 -11.95 23.83
N SER A 83 -0.93 -12.32 22.86
CA SER A 83 -0.51 -12.97 21.64
C SER A 83 0.14 -11.90 20.77
N THR A 84 1.42 -11.65 21.01
CA THR A 84 2.32 -11.13 20.00
C THR A 84 2.24 -12.10 18.83
N VAL A 85 1.37 -11.77 17.87
CA VAL A 85 1.31 -12.43 16.57
C VAL A 85 2.75 -12.41 16.06
N ALA A 86 3.34 -13.59 15.90
CA ALA A 86 4.73 -13.73 15.51
C ALA A 86 4.90 -13.22 14.08
N VAL A 87 5.18 -11.93 13.93
CA VAL A 87 5.60 -11.31 12.68
C VAL A 87 7.12 -11.47 12.59
N GLY A 88 7.61 -12.70 12.44
CA GLY A 88 9.05 -12.97 12.40
C GLY A 88 9.38 -14.44 12.15
N GLY A 89 9.86 -14.75 10.95
CA GLY A 89 10.47 -16.04 10.59
C GLY A 89 9.66 -16.95 9.64
N GLY A 90 8.43 -16.60 9.27
CA GLY A 90 7.57 -17.36 8.35
C GLY A 90 6.75 -16.47 7.40
N ASN A 91 5.94 -17.07 6.52
CA ASN A 91 5.07 -16.34 5.59
C ASN A 91 3.99 -15.56 6.37
N TRP A 92 4.24 -14.27 6.62
CA TRP A 92 3.34 -13.42 7.40
C TRP A 92 1.95 -13.29 6.77
N GLN A 93 1.83 -13.56 5.45
CA GLN A 93 0.58 -13.49 4.71
C GLN A 93 -0.50 -14.42 5.28
N ASP A 94 -0.12 -15.57 5.84
CA ASP A 94 -1.08 -16.56 6.39
C ASP A 94 -1.83 -16.02 7.62
N ASN A 95 -1.23 -15.04 8.32
CA ASN A 95 -1.80 -14.41 9.50
C ASN A 95 -2.36 -13.00 9.21
N ALA A 96 -2.43 -12.61 7.94
CA ALA A 96 -2.77 -11.26 7.51
C ALA A 96 -4.08 -11.24 6.72
N THR A 97 -4.99 -10.34 7.07
CA THR A 97 -6.19 -10.07 6.28
C THR A 97 -5.90 -8.96 5.29
N ASN A 98 -6.05 -9.21 3.99
CA ASN A 98 -5.97 -8.17 2.97
C ASN A 98 -7.18 -7.21 3.10
N LEU A 99 -6.90 -5.95 3.40
CA LEU A 99 -7.89 -4.88 3.54
C LEU A 99 -8.22 -4.21 2.21
N GLY A 100 -7.31 -4.28 1.24
CA GLY A 100 -7.45 -3.66 -0.06
C GLY A 100 -6.17 -3.70 -0.87
N THR A 101 -6.33 -3.69 -2.20
CA THR A 101 -5.22 -3.63 -3.14
C THR A 101 -5.53 -2.58 -4.21
N PHE A 102 -4.56 -1.71 -4.48
CA PHE A 102 -4.68 -0.59 -5.39
C PHE A 102 -3.68 -0.74 -6.54
N SER A 103 -4.16 -0.57 -7.77
CA SER A 103 -3.27 -0.42 -8.93
C SER A 103 -2.55 0.92 -8.87
N LEU A 104 -1.23 0.90 -9.10
CA LEU A 104 -0.41 2.11 -9.16
C LEU A 104 -0.35 2.74 -10.56
N ARG A 105 -1.13 2.24 -11.53
CA ARG A 105 -1.25 2.89 -12.84
C ARG A 105 -1.96 4.22 -12.70
N GLN A 106 -1.39 5.27 -13.29
CA GLN A 106 -1.92 6.62 -13.31
C GLN A 106 -2.20 7.17 -11.90
N THR A 107 -1.46 6.70 -10.90
CA THR A 107 -1.54 7.23 -9.55
C THR A 107 -0.48 8.31 -9.34
N LEU A 108 -0.71 9.14 -8.34
CA LEU A 108 0.27 10.12 -7.88
C LEU A 108 0.45 9.99 -6.38
N ALA A 109 1.69 9.80 -5.94
CA ALA A 109 2.07 9.83 -4.53
C ALA A 109 2.84 11.13 -4.21
N SER A 110 2.54 11.75 -3.08
CA SER A 110 3.24 12.95 -2.61
C SER A 110 3.31 13.00 -1.09
N ALA A 111 4.46 13.39 -0.54
CA ALA A 111 4.57 13.73 0.88
C ALA A 111 3.86 15.06 1.16
N LEU A 112 3.17 15.15 2.29
CA LEU A 112 2.59 16.42 2.72
C LEU A 112 3.74 17.35 3.17
N PRO A 113 3.76 18.62 2.73
CA PRO A 113 4.79 19.57 3.16
C PRO A 113 4.68 19.82 4.66
N SER A 114 5.78 20.25 5.28
CA SER A 114 5.79 20.71 6.67
C SER A 114 4.70 21.78 6.88
N PRO A 115 3.85 21.69 7.93
CA PRO A 115 3.98 20.90 9.16
C PRO A 115 3.39 19.48 9.12
N GLY A 116 3.05 18.95 7.93
CA GLY A 116 2.39 17.67 7.75
C GLY A 116 0.87 17.78 7.86
N TYR A 117 0.21 16.68 8.24
CA TYR A 117 -1.25 16.64 8.37
C TYR A 117 -1.73 17.32 9.67
N SER A 118 -1.02 17.08 10.77
CA SER A 118 -1.29 17.68 12.08
C SER A 118 -0.04 17.61 12.96
N ARG A 119 -0.03 18.32 14.09
CA ARG A 119 1.07 18.25 15.08
C ARG A 119 1.35 16.84 15.58
N THR A 120 0.32 15.99 15.64
CA THR A 120 0.41 14.59 16.07
C THR A 120 0.76 13.62 14.93
N ARG A 121 0.68 14.07 13.67
CA ARG A 121 0.94 13.27 12.46
C ARG A 121 1.78 14.12 11.48
N PRO A 122 3.05 14.41 11.82
CA PRO A 122 3.91 15.29 11.03
C PRO A 122 4.39 14.64 9.73
N HIS A 123 4.50 13.31 9.69
CA HIS A 123 5.00 12.56 8.52
C HIS A 123 3.86 11.80 7.86
N VAL A 124 3.18 12.46 6.93
CA VAL A 124 2.08 11.88 6.16
C VAL A 124 2.38 12.02 4.67
N TRP A 125 2.05 10.99 3.91
CA TRP A 125 2.01 11.04 2.46
C TRP A 125 0.62 10.66 1.95
N ALA A 126 0.30 11.14 0.76
CA ALA A 126 -0.96 10.90 0.08
C ALA A 126 -0.73 10.04 -1.16
N LEU A 127 -1.65 9.12 -1.42
CA LEU A 127 -1.81 8.42 -2.68
C LEU A 127 -3.14 8.83 -3.32
N SER A 128 -3.06 9.42 -4.51
CA SER A 128 -4.22 9.77 -5.33
C SER A 128 -4.40 8.75 -6.44
N LEU A 129 -5.58 8.16 -6.51
CA LEU A 129 -5.96 7.19 -7.54
C LEU A 129 -6.64 7.92 -8.72
N PRO A 130 -6.57 7.36 -9.94
CA PRO A 130 -7.25 7.93 -11.11
C PRO A 130 -8.78 7.98 -10.95
N THR A 131 -9.35 7.22 -10.02
CA THR A 131 -10.77 7.27 -9.64
C THR A 131 -11.15 8.55 -8.88
N GLY A 132 -10.17 9.37 -8.48
CA GLY A 132 -10.34 10.50 -7.57
C GLY A 132 -10.31 10.12 -6.09
N ALA A 133 -10.13 8.84 -5.76
CA ALA A 133 -9.94 8.40 -4.38
C ALA A 133 -8.59 8.88 -3.84
N VAL A 134 -8.54 9.23 -2.55
CA VAL A 134 -7.34 9.72 -1.89
C VAL A 134 -7.14 8.97 -0.59
N HIS A 135 -5.95 8.40 -0.42
CA HIS A 135 -5.54 7.64 0.76
C HIS A 135 -4.39 8.39 1.43
N LEU A 136 -4.48 8.56 2.76
CA LEU A 136 -3.42 9.17 3.56
C LEU A 136 -2.74 8.12 4.40
N PHE A 137 -1.42 8.22 4.52
CA PHE A 137 -0.58 7.27 5.23
C PHE A 137 0.37 8.01 6.15
N GLN A 138 0.25 7.81 7.45
CA GLN A 138 1.24 8.27 8.41
C GLN A 138 2.35 7.23 8.56
N VAL A 139 3.58 7.72 8.64
CA VAL A 139 4.79 6.93 8.90
C VAL A 139 5.58 7.51 10.08
N GLY A 140 6.59 6.78 10.53
CA GLY A 140 7.43 7.18 11.67
C GLY A 140 8.43 8.29 11.36
N THR A 141 8.95 8.34 10.12
CA THR A 141 10.02 9.28 9.73
C THR A 141 9.79 9.84 8.32
N PRO A 142 10.35 11.03 7.98
CA PRO A 142 10.25 11.58 6.63
C PRO A 142 10.98 10.73 5.58
N GLU A 143 12.01 9.98 5.95
CA GLU A 143 12.74 9.07 5.06
C GLU A 143 11.82 7.93 4.61
N ILE A 144 11.09 7.29 5.54
CA ILE A 144 10.12 6.25 5.21
C ILE A 144 9.03 6.81 4.29
N SER A 145 8.59 8.05 4.54
CA SER A 145 7.61 8.71 3.67
C SER A 145 8.15 8.88 2.26
N LYS A 146 9.40 9.32 2.13
CA LYS A 146 10.08 9.50 0.84
C LYS A 146 10.25 8.18 0.11
N GLU A 147 10.60 7.11 0.81
CA GLU A 147 10.73 5.77 0.23
C GLU A 147 9.40 5.29 -0.36
N PHE A 148 8.31 5.34 0.40
CA PHE A 148 6.99 4.95 -0.11
C PHE A 148 6.56 5.78 -1.32
N VAL A 149 6.71 7.10 -1.25
CA VAL A 149 6.39 8.01 -2.36
C VAL A 149 7.23 7.70 -3.59
N THR A 150 8.53 7.47 -3.42
CA THR A 150 9.45 7.17 -4.53
C THR A 150 9.11 5.84 -5.19
N THR A 151 8.89 4.78 -4.41
CA THR A 151 8.53 3.45 -4.92
C THR A 151 7.16 3.48 -5.62
N ALA A 152 6.16 4.16 -5.06
CA ALA A 152 4.85 4.27 -5.67
C ALA A 152 4.90 5.03 -7.01
N ASN A 153 5.59 6.18 -7.04
CA ASN A 153 5.75 6.97 -8.25
C ASN A 153 6.62 6.28 -9.31
N TYR A 154 7.63 5.51 -8.91
CA TYR A 154 8.42 4.69 -9.83
C TYR A 154 7.53 3.68 -10.57
N TRP A 155 6.69 2.94 -9.84
CA TRP A 155 5.74 2.01 -10.47
C TRP A 155 4.70 2.71 -11.33
N SER A 156 4.17 3.85 -10.88
CA SER A 156 3.25 4.67 -11.67
C SER A 156 3.89 5.09 -12.98
N ALA A 157 5.09 5.68 -12.94
CA ALA A 157 5.81 6.09 -14.15
C ALA A 157 6.13 4.92 -15.08
N ARG A 158 6.52 3.76 -14.51
CA ARG A 158 6.88 2.57 -15.29
C ARG A 158 5.68 1.90 -15.97
N LEU A 159 4.50 1.93 -15.36
CA LEU A 159 3.31 1.21 -15.85
C LEU A 159 2.28 2.10 -16.54
N SER A 160 2.37 3.41 -16.36
CA SER A 160 1.49 4.38 -17.02
C SER A 160 2.04 4.65 -18.43
N THR A 161 1.63 3.82 -19.39
CA THR A 161 1.79 4.17 -20.80
C THR A 161 0.74 5.21 -21.21
N HIS A 162 1.00 5.92 -22.31
CA HIS A 162 0.21 7.06 -22.76
C HIS A 162 -1.28 6.69 -22.90
N PRO A 163 -2.22 7.63 -22.68
CA PRO A 163 -3.57 7.43 -23.19
C PRO A 163 -3.43 7.13 -24.69
N LEU A 164 -4.10 6.08 -25.17
CA LEU A 164 -4.06 5.70 -26.57
C LEU A 164 -4.27 6.95 -27.43
N ILE A 165 -3.25 7.33 -28.22
CA ILE A 165 -3.38 8.34 -29.27
C ILE A 165 -4.32 7.71 -30.29
N GLY A 166 -5.61 7.95 -30.08
CA GLY A 166 -6.71 7.31 -30.79
C GLY A 166 -7.88 8.28 -30.82
N GLY A 167 -7.75 9.30 -31.68
CA GLY A 167 -8.86 10.08 -32.22
C GLY A 167 -9.68 10.89 -31.23
N ILE A 168 -9.19 12.07 -30.85
CA ILE A 168 -10.12 13.20 -30.65
C ILE A 168 -10.70 13.57 -32.02
N SER A 169 -11.76 12.87 -32.46
CA SER A 169 -12.66 13.43 -33.46
C SER A 169 -13.63 14.31 -32.71
N ASN A 170 -13.53 15.62 -32.92
CA ASN A 170 -14.61 16.54 -32.58
C ASN A 170 -15.80 16.17 -33.50
N ILE A 171 -16.96 15.85 -32.92
CA ILE A 171 -18.25 15.92 -33.64
C ILE A 171 -19.11 16.95 -32.92
#